data_AF-A0A397V934-F1
#
_entry.id   AF-A0A397V934-F1
#
_cell.length_a   1.000
_cell.length_b   1.000
_cell.length_c   1.000
_cell.angle_alpha   90.00
_cell.angle_beta   90.00
_cell.angle_gamma   90.00
#
_symmetry.space_group_name_H-M   'P 1'
#
loop_
_entity.id
_entity.type
_entity.pdbx_description
1 polymer ?
#
loop_
_entity_poly.entity_id
_entity_poly.type
_entity_poly.pdbx_seq_one_letter_code
_entity_poly.pdbx_strand_id
1 'polypeptide(L)'
;MGIEKGLVATTAAPTAALPATLPTNFKRTYIIFIDRDSISIAESNKALELRKSSKAYFNMGKYNESLVDLTESLDIEPNTAFALRIREDTYRIMSKYKELLAEVAGLSPRYSAAHSTRYA
;
A
#
# COMPACT_ATOMS: atom_id res chain seq x y z
N MET A 1 6.63 66.66 22.35
CA MET A 1 5.64 67.04 21.33
C MET A 1 6.07 66.40 20.01
N GLY A 2 5.49 65.24 19.68
CA GLY A 2 5.55 64.56 18.36
C GLY A 2 6.95 64.18 17.85
N ILE A 3 7.18 63.23 16.93
CA ILE A 3 6.32 62.39 16.11
C ILE A 3 7.21 61.21 15.63
N GLU A 4 6.70 60.00 15.81
CA GLU A 4 6.79 58.83 14.92
C GLU A 4 8.15 58.31 14.42
N LYS A 5 8.60 57.22 15.08
CA LYS A 5 9.48 56.20 14.47
C LYS A 5 8.66 55.39 13.46
N GLY A 6 9.05 55.47 12.19
CA GLY A 6 8.44 54.73 11.09
C GLY A 6 8.45 53.22 11.28
N LEU A 7 7.23 52.68 11.42
CA LEU A 7 6.69 51.46 10.82
C LEU A 7 7.66 50.28 10.58
N VAL A 8 7.64 49.34 11.54
CA VAL A 8 8.12 47.96 11.37
C VAL A 8 7.17 47.27 10.38
N ALA A 9 7.69 46.86 9.22
CA ALA A 9 6.97 46.04 8.26
C ALA A 9 6.77 44.62 8.82
N THR A 10 5.67 44.39 9.54
CA THR A 10 5.16 43.04 9.82
C THR A 10 4.43 42.55 8.58
N THR A 11 5.14 41.87 7.69
CA THR A 11 4.53 41.06 6.63
C THR A 11 3.98 39.78 7.26
N ALA A 12 2.75 39.83 7.76
CA ALA A 12 1.99 38.64 8.10
C ALA A 12 1.76 37.82 6.83
N ALA A 13 2.30 36.60 6.80
CA ALA A 13 2.06 35.64 5.73
C ALA A 13 0.55 35.40 5.56
N PRO A 14 0.03 35.24 4.34
CA PRO A 14 -1.37 34.95 4.15
C PRO A 14 -1.67 33.56 4.71
N THR A 15 -2.44 33.50 5.79
CA THR A 15 -3.11 32.29 6.27
C THR A 15 -4.13 31.88 5.20
N ALA A 16 -3.65 31.18 4.17
CA ALA A 16 -4.50 30.58 3.15
C ALA A 16 -5.31 29.47 3.83
N ALA A 17 -6.58 29.78 4.12
CA ALA A 17 -7.55 28.81 4.59
C ALA A 17 -7.61 27.61 3.62
N LEU A 18 -7.42 26.40 4.14
CA LEU A 18 -7.63 25.16 3.39
C LEU A 18 -9.08 25.12 2.86
N PRO A 19 -9.32 24.83 1.58
CA PRO A 19 -10.68 24.66 1.06
C PRO A 19 -11.34 23.40 1.66
N ALA A 20 -12.58 23.57 2.13
CA ALA A 20 -13.28 22.64 3.01
C ALA A 20 -13.74 21.31 2.38
N THR A 21 -13.40 21.01 1.13
CA THR A 21 -13.76 19.74 0.49
C THR A 21 -12.73 19.36 -0.58
N LEU A 22 -11.82 18.44 -0.26
CA LEU A 22 -10.94 17.84 -1.26
C LEU A 22 -11.71 16.77 -2.07
N PRO A 23 -11.61 16.76 -3.41
CA PRO A 23 -12.23 15.73 -4.23
C PRO A 23 -11.61 14.35 -3.93
N THR A 24 -12.46 13.32 -3.87
CA THR A 24 -12.19 11.96 -3.37
C THR A 24 -10.94 11.27 -3.95
N ASN A 25 -10.45 11.71 -5.13
CA ASN A 25 -9.25 11.19 -5.76
C ASN A 25 -7.92 11.84 -5.30
N PHE A 26 -7.96 12.82 -4.41
CA PHE A 26 -6.76 13.52 -3.92
C PHE A 26 -5.96 12.72 -2.89
N LYS A 27 -6.54 11.66 -2.31
CA LYS A 27 -5.83 10.78 -1.36
C LYS A 27 -4.62 10.10 -2.00
N ARG A 28 -4.67 9.70 -3.28
CA ARG A 28 -3.54 8.95 -3.89
C ARG A 28 -2.23 9.73 -4.04
N THR A 29 -2.29 11.05 -4.18
CA THR A 29 -1.08 11.87 -4.47
C THR A 29 -0.39 12.37 -3.21
N TYR A 30 -1.10 12.51 -2.08
CA TYR A 30 -0.54 13.11 -0.86
C TYR A 30 0.00 12.12 0.17
N ILE A 31 -0.33 10.82 0.10
CA ILE A 31 0.08 9.87 1.17
C ILE A 31 1.58 9.52 1.11
N ILE A 32 2.30 9.91 0.04
CA ILE A 32 3.77 9.79 0.00
C ILE A 32 4.43 10.80 0.98
N PHE A 33 3.74 11.87 1.38
CA PHE A 33 4.24 12.96 2.22
C PHE A 33 3.58 13.08 3.59
N ILE A 34 2.70 12.15 3.97
CA ILE A 34 2.08 12.21 5.28
C ILE A 34 3.08 11.71 6.32
N ASP A 35 3.62 12.65 7.10
CA ASP A 35 4.21 12.36 8.40
C ASP A 35 3.30 11.41 9.16
N ARG A 36 3.92 10.39 9.75
CA ARG A 36 3.30 9.35 10.59
C ARG A 36 2.35 9.92 11.67
N ASP A 37 2.47 11.21 11.97
CA ASP A 37 1.78 11.96 13.02
C ASP A 37 0.35 12.42 12.67
N SER A 38 -0.12 12.27 11.42
CA SER A 38 -1.50 12.67 11.05
C SER A 38 -2.51 11.52 10.95
N ILE A 39 -2.06 10.27 11.04
CA ILE A 39 -2.96 9.10 11.07
C ILE A 39 -3.50 8.97 12.49
N SER A 40 -4.83 8.90 12.63
CA SER A 40 -5.45 8.69 13.95
C SER A 40 -5.02 7.36 14.54
N ILE A 41 -4.85 7.29 15.87
CA ILE A 41 -4.56 6.04 16.60
C ILE A 41 -5.57 4.94 16.22
N ALA A 42 -6.84 5.30 16.02
CA ALA A 42 -7.87 4.34 15.62
C ALA A 42 -7.62 3.76 14.22
N GLU A 43 -7.19 4.58 13.27
CA GLU A 43 -6.88 4.15 11.90
C GLU A 43 -5.62 3.30 11.85
N SER A 44 -4.57 3.70 12.58
CA SER A 44 -3.34 2.90 12.70
C SER A 44 -3.61 1.53 13.34
N ASN A 45 -4.44 1.48 14.39
CA ASN A 45 -4.88 0.22 14.99
C ASN A 45 -5.67 -0.64 14.00
N LYS A 46 -6.58 -0.04 13.23
CA LYS A 46 -7.31 -0.76 12.18
C LYS A 46 -6.34 -1.35 11.13
N ALA A 47 -5.38 -0.57 10.65
CA ALA A 47 -4.35 -1.04 9.73
C ALA A 47 -3.52 -2.19 10.32
N LEU A 48 -3.19 -2.12 11.62
CA LEU A 48 -2.50 -3.19 12.33
C LEU A 48 -3.32 -4.49 12.39
N GLU A 49 -4.61 -4.39 12.71
CA GLU A 49 -5.50 -5.56 12.75
C GLU A 49 -5.67 -6.19 11.36
N LEU A 50 -5.82 -5.38 10.31
CA LEU A 50 -5.85 -5.85 8.92
C LEU A 50 -4.57 -6.61 8.55
N ARG A 51 -3.40 -6.12 8.96
CA ARG A 51 -2.11 -6.82 8.74
C ARG A 51 -2.04 -8.16 9.46
N LYS A 52 -2.55 -8.25 10.69
CA LYS A 52 -2.60 -9.50 11.46
C LYS A 52 -3.56 -10.50 10.79
N SER A 53 -4.77 -10.08 10.44
CA SER A 53 -5.77 -10.90 9.76
C SER A 53 -5.27 -11.38 8.41
N SER A 54 -4.67 -10.50 7.60
CA SER A 54 -4.01 -10.87 6.36
C SER A 54 -2.97 -11.98 6.56
N LYS A 55 -2.13 -11.87 7.59
CA LYS A 55 -1.12 -12.88 7.88
C LYS A 55 -1.74 -14.22 8.29
N ALA A 56 -2.85 -14.19 9.04
CA ALA A 56 -3.60 -15.37 9.37
C ALA A 56 -4.19 -16.04 8.11
N TYR A 57 -4.84 -15.27 7.24
CA TYR A 57 -5.36 -15.76 5.96
C TYR A 57 -4.27 -16.33 5.06
N PHE A 58 -3.12 -15.67 4.98
CA PHE A 58 -1.95 -16.17 4.26
C PHE A 58 -1.51 -17.54 4.76
N ASN A 59 -1.40 -17.71 6.09
CA ASN A 59 -1.01 -18.98 6.70
C ASN A 59 -2.08 -20.08 6.49
N MET A 60 -3.34 -19.71 6.29
CA MET A 60 -4.44 -20.64 5.96
C MET A 60 -4.54 -20.95 4.46
N GLY A 61 -3.68 -20.38 3.61
CA GLY A 61 -3.77 -20.53 2.14
C GLY A 61 -4.90 -19.71 1.49
N LYS A 62 -5.55 -18.83 2.25
CA LYS A 62 -6.62 -17.93 1.79
C LYS A 62 -6.02 -16.65 1.20
N TYR A 63 -5.38 -16.80 0.05
CA TYR A 63 -4.56 -15.75 -0.54
C TYR A 63 -5.36 -14.53 -1.02
N ASN A 64 -6.58 -14.72 -1.53
CA ASN A 64 -7.41 -13.60 -2.00
C ASN A 64 -7.86 -12.73 -0.83
N GLU A 65 -8.33 -13.34 0.25
CA GLU A 65 -8.73 -12.65 1.49
C GLU A 65 -7.54 -11.92 2.11
N SER A 66 -6.36 -12.56 2.12
CA SER A 66 -5.11 -11.92 2.56
C SER A 66 -4.79 -10.66 1.75
N LEU A 67 -4.99 -10.67 0.42
CA LEU A 67 -4.76 -9.51 -0.44
C LEU A 67 -5.76 -8.37 -0.22
N VAL A 68 -7.03 -8.69 0.09
CA VAL A 68 -8.06 -7.68 0.41
C VAL A 68 -7.64 -6.90 1.66
N ASP A 69 -7.33 -7.61 2.75
CA ASP A 69 -6.92 -6.99 4.01
C ASP A 69 -5.62 -6.17 3.87
N LEU A 70 -4.66 -6.64 3.06
CA LEU A 70 -3.43 -5.89 2.78
C LEU A 70 -3.69 -4.62 1.98
N THR A 71 -4.63 -4.67 1.03
CA THR A 71 -4.97 -3.51 0.22
C THR A 71 -5.60 -2.44 1.11
N GLU A 72 -6.55 -2.82 1.97
CA GLU A 72 -7.16 -1.88 2.92
C GLU A 72 -6.13 -1.35 3.94
N SER A 73 -5.21 -2.19 4.42
CA SER A 73 -4.14 -1.72 5.30
C SER A 73 -3.20 -0.73 4.61
N LEU A 74 -2.87 -0.92 3.33
CA LEU A 74 -1.99 -0.05 2.57
C LEU A 74 -2.68 1.24 2.15
N ASP A 75 -4.01 1.25 2.03
CA ASP A 75 -4.78 2.49 1.83
C ASP A 75 -4.73 3.40 3.08
N ILE A 76 -4.53 2.82 4.27
CA ILE A 76 -4.33 3.56 5.53
C ILE A 76 -2.85 3.89 5.77
N GLU A 77 -1.98 2.88 5.74
CA GLU A 77 -0.54 2.99 6.00
C GLU A 77 0.27 2.43 4.80
N PRO A 78 0.45 3.21 3.71
CA PRO A 78 0.99 2.69 2.44
C PRO A 78 2.46 2.27 2.51
N ASN A 79 3.23 2.88 3.42
CA ASN A 79 4.66 2.65 3.54
C ASN A 79 5.00 1.57 4.58
N THR A 80 4.08 0.64 4.84
CA THR A 80 4.32 -0.46 5.76
C THR A 80 5.07 -1.59 5.06
N ALA A 81 6.39 -1.65 5.24
CA ALA A 81 7.26 -2.69 4.66
C ALA A 81 6.75 -4.12 4.92
N PHE A 82 6.15 -4.37 6.09
CA PHE A 82 5.55 -5.66 6.43
C PHE A 82 4.38 -6.03 5.49
N ALA A 83 3.46 -5.10 5.24
CA ALA A 83 2.29 -5.33 4.39
C ALA A 83 2.71 -5.53 2.93
N LEU A 84 3.67 -4.72 2.44
CA LEU A 84 4.23 -4.87 1.09
C LEU A 84 4.89 -6.24 0.90
N ARG A 85 5.71 -6.68 1.87
CA ARG A 85 6.38 -7.99 1.81
C ARG A 85 5.38 -9.15 1.76
N ILE A 86 4.36 -9.14 2.62
CA ILE A 86 3.34 -10.22 2.60
C ILE A 86 2.60 -10.21 1.26
N ARG A 87 2.26 -9.04 0.74
CA ARG A 87 1.56 -8.92 -0.54
C ARG A 87 2.38 -9.50 -1.70
N GLU A 88 3.67 -9.22 -1.73
CA GLU A 88 4.61 -9.80 -2.70
C GLU A 88 4.69 -11.32 -2.56
N ASP A 89 4.86 -11.83 -1.34
CA ASP A 89 4.90 -13.26 -1.06
C ASP A 89 3.61 -13.96 -1.53
N THR A 90 2.45 -13.35 -1.31
CA THR A 90 1.15 -13.85 -1.76
C THR A 90 1.09 -13.97 -3.28
N TYR A 91 1.48 -12.93 -4.02
CA TYR A 91 1.50 -12.98 -5.49
C TYR A 91 2.49 -14.02 -6.02
N ARG A 92 3.68 -14.15 -5.41
CA ARG A 92 4.67 -15.14 -5.80
C ARG A 92 4.12 -16.56 -5.64
N ILE A 93 3.45 -16.83 -4.53
CA ILE A 93 2.85 -18.14 -4.26
C ILE A 93 1.71 -18.43 -5.24
N MET A 94 0.79 -17.49 -5.43
CA MET A 94 -0.32 -17.64 -6.39
C MET A 94 0.16 -17.87 -7.83
N SER A 95 1.24 -17.19 -8.24
CA SER A 95 1.82 -17.36 -9.57
C SER A 95 2.39 -18.77 -9.75
N LYS A 96 3.14 -19.28 -8.76
CA LYS A 96 3.65 -20.66 -8.78
C LYS A 96 2.53 -21.70 -8.80
N TYR A 97 1.44 -21.48 -8.06
CA TYR A 97 0.27 -22.37 -8.14
C TYR A 97 -0.36 -22.35 -9.53
N LYS A 98 -0.46 -21.18 -10.15
CA LYS A 98 -1.00 -21.06 -11.52
C LYS A 98 -0.11 -21.76 -12.54
N GLU A 99 1.20 -21.65 -12.41
CA GLU A 99 2.17 -22.36 -13.26
C GLU A 99 2.05 -23.88 -13.09
N LEU A 100 2.04 -24.37 -11.84
CA LEU A 100 1.87 -25.78 -11.53
C LEU A 100 0.55 -26.34 -12.08
N LEU A 101 -0.55 -25.60 -11.95
CA LEU A 101 -1.84 -25.98 -12.49
C LEU A 101 -1.82 -26.05 -14.02
N ALA A 102 -1.13 -25.13 -14.69
CA ALA A 102 -0.99 -25.15 -16.14
C ALA A 102 -0.14 -26.35 -16.61
N GLU A 103 0.94 -26.67 -15.89
CA GLU A 103 1.77 -27.86 -16.14
C GLU A 103 0.96 -29.15 -16.00
N VAL A 104 0.24 -29.32 -14.88
CA VAL A 104 -0.59 -30.51 -14.63
C VAL A 104 -1.75 -30.63 -15.63
N ALA A 105 -2.33 -29.51 -16.06
CA ALA A 105 -3.40 -29.51 -17.05
C ALA A 105 -2.91 -29.76 -18.50
N GLY A 106 -1.59 -29.91 -18.72
CA GLY A 106 -1.02 -30.05 -20.06
C GLY A 106 -1.18 -28.79 -20.93
N LEU A 107 -1.65 -27.69 -20.35
CA LEU A 107 -1.84 -26.40 -20.99
C LEU A 107 -0.50 -25.66 -20.99
N SER A 108 0.45 -26.11 -21.80
CA SER A 108 1.79 -25.52 -21.90
C SER A 108 1.75 -24.02 -22.20
N PRO A 109 2.26 -23.15 -21.31
CA PRO A 109 2.68 -21.82 -21.66
C PRO A 109 4.21 -21.83 -21.69
N ARG A 110 4.82 -22.43 -22.72
CA ARG A 110 6.24 -22.24 -23.09
C ARG A 110 7.30 -22.76 -22.09
N TYR A 111 7.21 -24.01 -21.59
CA TYR A 111 8.33 -24.63 -20.84
C TYR A 111 8.76 -26.05 -21.31
N SER A 112 8.11 -26.62 -22.34
CA SER A 112 8.38 -28.01 -22.78
C SER A 112 9.67 -28.21 -23.58
N ALA A 113 10.29 -27.16 -24.15
CA ALA A 113 11.45 -27.33 -25.03
C ALA A 113 12.78 -27.61 -24.29
N ALA A 114 12.86 -27.35 -22.98
CA ALA A 114 14.13 -27.44 -22.24
C ALA A 114 14.36 -28.80 -21.55
N HIS A 115 13.33 -29.62 -21.34
CA HIS A 115 13.44 -30.89 -20.61
C HIS A 115 13.39 -32.15 -21.49
N SER A 116 13.05 -32.03 -22.79
CA SER A 116 13.05 -33.18 -23.71
C SER A 116 14.43 -33.57 -24.26
N THR A 117 15.48 -32.78 -24.05
CA THR A 117 16.84 -33.08 -24.54
C THR A 117 17.74 -33.78 -23.52
N ARG A 118 17.24 -34.17 -22.33
CA ARG A 118 18.05 -34.89 -21.33
C ARG A 118 17.84 -36.41 -21.28
N TYR A 119 16.97 -36.96 -22.12
CA TYR A 119 16.72 -38.41 -22.19
C TYR A 119 16.47 -38.92 -23.62
N ALA A 120 17.23 -38.42 -24.61
CA ALA A 120 17.29 -39.00 -25.95
C ALA A 120 18.68 -39.62 -26.17
#